data_AF-A0A380E2G7-F1
#
_entry.id   AF-A0A380E2G7-F1
#
_cell.length_a   1.000
_cell.length_b   1.000
_cell.length_c   1.000
_cell.angle_alpha   90.00
_cell.angle_beta   90.00
_cell.angle_gamma   90.00
#
_symmetry.space_group_name_H-M   'P 1'
#
loop_
_entity.id
_entity.type
_entity.pdbx_description
1 polymer ?
#
loop_
_entity_poly.entity_id
_entity_poly.type
_entity_poly.pdbx_seq_one_letter_code
_entity_poly.pdbx_strand_id
1 'polypeptide(L)'
;MVVKEDGVVENGDTVNIDFSGSVDGEEFEGGQAEGYDLEIGSGSFIPGFEEQLEGMKVDEEKDVVVTFPEEYHAEELAGKEATFKTKVNEIKFKEVPELTDEIANELDAEANTVDEYKENLRKRLAEQKATDAENVEKEEAITKATDNTTIDIPEAMVNTELDRMVSEFAQRIQQQG
;
A
#
# COMPACT_ATOMS: atom_id res chain seq x y z
N MET A 1 -4.60 16.38 6.53
CA MET A 1 -5.75 16.33 5.61
C MET A 1 -6.49 17.63 5.75
N VAL A 2 -6.75 18.31 4.63
CA VAL A 2 -7.47 19.60 4.60
C VAL A 2 -8.78 19.37 3.87
N VAL A 3 -9.88 19.93 4.38
CA VAL A 3 -11.21 19.82 3.76
C VAL A 3 -11.28 20.80 2.59
N LYS A 4 -11.72 20.31 1.43
CA LYS A 4 -11.90 21.07 0.19
C LYS A 4 -13.36 21.52 0.12
N GLU A 5 -13.65 22.76 0.53
CA GLU A 5 -15.04 23.27 0.61
C GLU A 5 -15.70 23.49 -0.77
N ASP A 6 -14.92 23.72 -1.84
CA ASP A 6 -15.43 24.04 -3.18
C ASP A 6 -14.62 23.31 -4.28
N GLY A 7 -14.43 22.01 -4.09
CA GLY A 7 -13.65 21.15 -4.98
C GLY A 7 -14.48 20.10 -5.70
N VAL A 8 -13.97 19.63 -6.84
CA VAL A 8 -14.34 18.34 -7.40
C VAL A 8 -13.43 17.26 -6.80
N VAL A 9 -13.93 16.03 -6.74
CA VAL A 9 -13.18 14.83 -6.39
C VAL A 9 -12.09 14.62 -7.43
N GLU A 10 -10.84 14.53 -6.99
CA GLU A 10 -9.69 14.21 -7.84
C GLU A 10 -8.97 12.95 -7.33
N ASN A 11 -8.17 12.34 -8.20
CA ASN A 11 -7.37 11.18 -7.84
C ASN A 11 -6.36 11.54 -6.73
N GLY A 12 -6.34 10.76 -5.65
CA GLY A 12 -5.57 11.03 -4.43
C GLY A 12 -6.32 11.80 -3.33
N ASP A 13 -7.56 12.23 -3.58
CA ASP A 13 -8.42 12.80 -2.54
C ASP A 13 -9.06 11.68 -1.69
N THR A 14 -9.24 11.93 -0.40
CA THR A 14 -10.03 11.13 0.51
C THR A 14 -11.44 11.70 0.60
N VAL A 15 -12.42 10.98 0.09
CA VAL A 15 -13.81 11.42 0.02
C VAL A 15 -14.64 10.68 1.06
N ASN A 16 -15.36 11.43 1.89
CA ASN A 16 -16.38 10.86 2.77
C ASN A 16 -17.67 10.65 1.97
N ILE A 17 -18.09 9.39 1.83
CA ILE A 17 -19.25 9.01 1.04
C ILE A 17 -20.26 8.19 1.85
N ASP A 18 -21.53 8.40 1.55
CA ASP A 18 -22.59 7.44 1.86
C ASP A 18 -22.88 6.67 0.58
N PHE A 19 -22.97 5.35 0.63
CA PHE A 19 -23.38 4.56 -0.53
C PHE A 19 -24.37 3.47 -0.14
N SER A 20 -25.31 3.20 -1.04
CA SER A 20 -26.16 2.00 -1.00
C SER A 20 -26.12 1.28 -2.35
N GLY A 21 -25.61 0.06 -2.34
CA GLY A 21 -25.45 -0.84 -3.46
C GLY A 21 -26.62 -1.82 -3.57
N SER A 22 -27.17 -1.92 -4.77
CA SER A 22 -28.20 -2.91 -5.12
C SER A 22 -27.77 -3.70 -6.35
N VAL A 23 -27.99 -5.01 -6.32
CA VAL A 23 -27.81 -5.93 -7.46
C VAL A 23 -29.19 -6.38 -7.91
N ASP A 24 -29.55 -6.17 -9.17
CA ASP A 24 -30.89 -6.51 -9.71
C ASP A 24 -32.08 -5.93 -8.90
N GLY A 25 -31.85 -4.82 -8.17
CA GLY A 25 -32.85 -4.17 -7.33
C GLY A 25 -32.96 -4.71 -5.90
N GLU A 26 -32.13 -5.69 -5.52
CA GLU A 26 -31.99 -6.16 -4.14
C GLU A 26 -30.71 -5.59 -3.51
N GLU A 27 -30.84 -4.93 -2.35
CA GLU A 27 -29.70 -4.50 -1.55
C GLU A 27 -28.97 -5.74 -1.01
N PHE A 28 -27.63 -5.72 -1.04
CA PHE A 28 -26.82 -6.85 -0.57
C PHE A 28 -25.99 -6.48 0.67
N GLU A 29 -25.64 -7.49 1.46
CA GLU A 29 -24.85 -7.28 2.69
C GLU A 29 -23.44 -6.77 2.35
N GLY A 30 -23.03 -5.67 2.98
CA GLY A 30 -21.76 -5.00 2.70
C GLY A 30 -21.79 -4.01 1.53
N GLY A 31 -22.93 -3.88 0.85
CA GLY A 31 -23.15 -2.88 -0.20
C GLY A 31 -23.57 -1.50 0.30
N GLN A 32 -23.78 -1.33 1.61
CA GLN A 32 -24.19 -0.07 2.21
C GLN A 32 -23.22 0.42 3.29
N ALA A 33 -22.88 1.69 3.27
CA ALA A 33 -22.18 2.35 4.36
C ALA A 33 -22.54 3.83 4.42
N GLU A 34 -22.56 4.37 5.63
CA GLU A 34 -22.72 5.81 5.90
C GLU A 34 -21.41 6.35 6.50
N GLY A 35 -20.94 7.48 6.00
CA GLY A 35 -19.76 8.20 6.47
C GLY A 35 -18.44 7.51 6.17
N TYR A 36 -18.36 6.72 5.10
CA TYR A 36 -17.16 5.96 4.75
C TYR A 36 -16.11 6.85 4.09
N ASP A 37 -14.90 6.93 4.65
CA ASP A 37 -13.77 7.65 4.06
C ASP A 37 -13.08 6.74 3.01
N LEU A 38 -13.19 7.09 1.73
CA LEU A 38 -12.58 6.39 0.59
C LEU A 38 -11.47 7.24 -0.05
N GLU A 39 -10.25 6.70 -0.18
CA GLU A 39 -9.19 7.33 -0.96
C GLU A 39 -9.31 6.95 -2.44
N ILE A 40 -9.53 7.95 -3.29
CA ILE A 40 -9.71 7.78 -4.73
C ILE A 40 -8.36 7.46 -5.38
N GLY A 41 -8.29 6.35 -6.12
CA GLY A 41 -7.07 5.82 -6.71
C GLY A 41 -6.32 4.82 -5.83
N SER A 42 -6.85 4.49 -4.64
CA SER A 42 -6.26 3.46 -3.77
C SER A 42 -6.51 2.04 -4.28
N GLY A 43 -7.55 1.84 -5.11
CA GLY A 43 -7.98 0.51 -5.54
C GLY A 43 -8.55 -0.33 -4.38
N SER A 44 -8.99 0.33 -3.31
CA SER A 44 -9.64 -0.31 -2.18
C SER A 44 -11.06 -0.76 -2.52
N PHE A 45 -11.67 -0.14 -3.54
CA PHE A 45 -12.99 -0.48 -4.06
C PHE A 45 -12.94 -1.24 -5.38
N ILE A 46 -14.12 -1.66 -5.85
CA ILE A 46 -14.28 -2.35 -7.13
C ILE A 46 -13.78 -1.42 -8.26
N PRO A 47 -12.98 -1.94 -9.21
CA PRO A 47 -12.56 -1.17 -10.37
C PRO A 47 -13.74 -0.49 -11.09
N GLY A 48 -13.59 0.80 -11.40
CA GLY A 48 -14.63 1.62 -12.02
C GLY A 48 -15.58 2.34 -11.05
N PHE A 49 -15.56 2.01 -9.75
CA PHE A 49 -16.34 2.76 -8.75
C PHE A 49 -15.69 4.12 -8.46
N GLU A 50 -14.40 4.10 -8.13
CA GLU A 50 -13.61 5.30 -7.81
C GLU A 50 -13.57 6.27 -9.02
N GLU A 51 -13.38 5.74 -10.24
CA GLU A 51 -13.33 6.54 -11.48
C GLU A 51 -14.64 7.28 -11.77
N GLN A 52 -15.79 6.73 -11.36
CA GLN A 52 -17.07 7.41 -11.55
C GLN A 52 -17.34 8.49 -10.50
N LEU A 53 -16.66 8.43 -9.35
CA LEU A 53 -16.72 9.47 -8.33
C LEU A 53 -15.78 10.64 -8.65
N GLU A 54 -14.75 10.43 -9.48
CA GLU A 54 -13.91 11.52 -9.99
C GLU A 54 -14.75 12.59 -10.71
N GLY A 55 -14.52 13.85 -10.38
CA GLY A 55 -15.25 14.99 -10.93
C GLY A 55 -16.54 15.36 -10.20
N MET A 56 -16.99 14.57 -9.22
CA MET A 56 -18.17 14.89 -8.40
C MET A 56 -17.89 16.00 -7.40
N LYS A 57 -18.91 16.76 -7.00
CA LYS A 57 -18.81 17.80 -5.98
C LYS A 57 -19.31 17.33 -4.61
N VAL A 58 -18.96 18.09 -3.57
CA VAL A 58 -19.56 17.95 -2.23
C VAL A 58 -21.08 18.10 -2.32
N ASP A 59 -21.82 17.28 -1.58
CA ASP A 59 -23.29 17.15 -1.56
C ASP A 59 -23.94 16.65 -2.87
N GLU A 60 -23.15 16.12 -3.81
CA GLU A 60 -23.68 15.54 -5.06
C GLU A 60 -24.01 14.04 -4.88
N GLU A 61 -25.13 13.62 -5.47
CA GLU A 61 -25.59 12.23 -5.50
C GLU A 61 -25.47 11.68 -6.92
N LYS A 62 -24.95 10.47 -7.07
CA LYS A 62 -24.85 9.78 -8.36
C LYS A 62 -25.04 8.29 -8.23
N ASP A 63 -25.72 7.75 -9.23
CA ASP A 63 -25.88 6.31 -9.42
C ASP A 63 -24.67 5.80 -10.21
N VAL A 64 -23.79 5.08 -9.52
CA VAL A 64 -22.57 4.47 -10.04
C VAL A 64 -22.86 3.01 -10.38
N VAL A 65 -22.79 2.66 -11.66
CA VAL A 65 -22.99 1.27 -12.12
C VAL A 65 -21.64 0.62 -12.33
N VAL A 66 -21.37 -0.47 -11.61
CA VAL A 66 -20.12 -1.22 -11.70
C VAL A 66 -20.38 -2.72 -11.77
N THR A 67 -19.48 -3.44 -12.43
CA THR A 67 -19.51 -4.89 -12.49
C THR A 67 -18.43 -5.45 -11.57
N PHE A 68 -18.82 -6.37 -10.68
CA PHE A 68 -17.87 -7.04 -9.81
C PHE A 68 -16.95 -7.97 -10.63
N PRO A 69 -15.64 -8.04 -10.31
CA PRO A 69 -14.74 -9.00 -10.94
C PRO A 69 -15.17 -10.44 -10.64
N GLU A 70 -14.77 -11.38 -11.51
CA GLU A 70 -15.09 -12.81 -11.35
C GLU A 70 -14.42 -13.44 -10.11
N GLU A 71 -13.29 -12.89 -9.67
CA GLU A 71 -12.55 -13.35 -8.48
C GLU A 71 -12.89 -12.53 -7.21
N TYR A 72 -14.13 -12.05 -7.08
CA TYR A 72 -14.53 -11.29 -5.90
C TYR A 72 -14.71 -12.19 -4.67
N HIS A 73 -14.32 -11.70 -3.48
CA HIS A 73 -14.37 -12.45 -2.23
C HIS A 73 -15.77 -12.97 -1.86
N ALA A 74 -16.82 -12.30 -2.34
CA ALA A 74 -18.20 -12.77 -2.23
C ALA A 74 -18.62 -13.44 -3.54
N GLU A 75 -18.67 -14.78 -3.54
CA GLU A 75 -19.12 -15.59 -4.69
C GLU A 75 -20.52 -15.17 -5.19
N GLU A 76 -21.37 -14.64 -4.30
CA GLU A 76 -22.72 -14.19 -4.64
C GLU A 76 -22.75 -12.89 -5.45
N LEU A 77 -21.67 -12.11 -5.45
CA LEU A 77 -21.54 -10.83 -6.14
C LEU A 77 -20.61 -10.91 -7.34
N ALA A 78 -19.72 -11.91 -7.39
CA ALA A 78 -18.77 -12.11 -8.48
C ALA A 78 -19.45 -12.11 -9.87
N GLY A 79 -18.98 -11.25 -10.77
CA GLY A 79 -19.49 -11.12 -12.14
C GLY A 79 -20.88 -10.48 -12.28
N LYS A 80 -21.50 -10.02 -11.19
CA LYS A 80 -22.80 -9.33 -11.25
C LYS A 80 -22.63 -7.82 -11.43
N GLU A 81 -23.61 -7.20 -12.06
CA GLU A 81 -23.72 -5.74 -12.17
C GLU A 81 -24.47 -5.20 -10.95
N ALA A 82 -23.90 -4.18 -10.31
CA ALA A 82 -24.48 -3.49 -9.18
C ALA A 82 -24.60 -2.01 -9.46
N THR A 83 -25.71 -1.43 -8.99
CA THR A 83 -25.92 0.02 -8.98
C THR A 83 -25.73 0.51 -7.56
N PHE A 84 -24.77 1.40 -7.37
CA PHE A 84 -24.51 2.06 -6.10
C PHE A 84 -25.01 3.50 -6.17
N LYS A 85 -25.93 3.84 -5.28
CA LYS A 85 -26.31 5.23 -5.05
C LYS A 85 -25.30 5.82 -4.08
N THR A 86 -24.39 6.63 -4.58
CA THR A 86 -23.33 7.24 -3.78
C THR A 86 -23.58 8.73 -3.63
N LYS A 87 -23.47 9.21 -2.39
CA LYS A 87 -23.53 10.62 -2.02
C LYS A 87 -22.19 11.05 -1.46
N VAL A 88 -21.67 12.17 -1.94
CA VAL A 88 -20.44 12.76 -1.42
C VAL A 88 -20.78 13.72 -0.28
N ASN A 89 -20.32 13.44 0.94
CA ASN A 89 -20.52 14.30 2.10
C ASN A 89 -19.41 15.32 2.28
N GLU A 90 -18.15 14.90 2.09
CA GLU A 90 -16.98 15.76 2.30
C GLU A 90 -15.83 15.29 1.43
N ILE A 91 -15.02 16.22 0.90
CA ILE A 91 -13.79 15.91 0.18
C ILE A 91 -12.62 16.42 1.02
N LYS A 92 -11.75 15.51 1.44
CA LYS A 92 -10.50 15.81 2.14
C LYS A 92 -9.35 15.53 1.17
N PHE A 93 -8.40 16.44 1.03
CA PHE A 93 -7.18 16.14 0.27
C PHE A 93 -5.98 16.04 1.20
N LYS A 94 -5.03 15.21 0.81
CA LYS A 94 -3.72 15.16 1.46
C LYS A 94 -2.89 16.30 0.90
N GLU A 95 -2.90 17.44 1.60
CA GLU A 95 -1.92 18.49 1.35
C GLU A 95 -0.53 17.92 1.66
N VAL A 96 0.17 17.50 0.62
CA VAL A 96 1.59 17.19 0.70
C VAL A 96 2.29 18.54 0.79
N PRO A 97 2.88 18.89 1.94
CA PRO A 97 3.56 20.17 2.04
C PRO A 97 4.68 20.22 1.01
N GLU A 98 4.90 21.38 0.41
CA GLU A 98 6.04 21.57 -0.49
C GLU A 98 7.32 21.20 0.26
N LEU A 99 8.23 20.47 -0.41
CA LEU A 99 9.51 20.12 0.17
C LEU A 99 10.31 21.42 0.33
N THR A 100 10.23 22.03 1.52
CA THR A 100 10.99 23.20 1.94
C THR A 100 12.21 22.77 2.74
N ASP A 101 13.18 23.68 2.90
CA ASP A 101 14.41 23.40 3.65
C ASP A 101 14.12 23.01 5.12
N GLU A 102 13.05 23.53 5.72
CA GLU A 102 12.62 23.16 7.08
C GLU A 102 12.14 21.70 7.16
N ILE A 103 11.36 21.24 6.18
CA ILE A 103 10.88 19.85 6.11
C ILE A 103 12.03 18.90 5.76
N ALA A 104 12.95 19.32 4.88
CA ALA A 104 14.14 18.53 4.57
C ALA A 104 14.99 18.27 5.82
N ASN A 105 15.14 19.28 6.70
CA ASN A 105 15.87 19.15 7.96
C ASN A 105 15.16 18.24 8.99
N GLU A 106 13.82 18.27 9.02
CA GLU A 106 13.04 17.38 9.89
C GLU A 106 13.14 15.91 9.44
N LEU A 107 13.16 15.67 8.12
CA LEU A 107 13.26 14.32 7.54
C LEU A 107 14.67 13.75 7.59
N ASP A 108 15.69 14.59 7.44
CA ASP A 108 17.09 14.19 7.53
C ASP A 108 17.88 15.30 8.22
N ALA A 109 18.26 15.05 9.49
CA ALA A 109 18.99 16.01 10.31
C ALA A 109 20.38 16.37 9.73
N GLU A 110 20.88 15.59 8.76
CA GLU A 110 22.13 15.86 8.06
C GLU A 110 21.93 16.71 6.79
N ALA A 111 20.70 16.95 6.35
CA ALA A 111 20.37 17.82 5.21
C ALA A 111 19.81 19.18 5.68
N ASN A 112 20.50 20.27 5.34
CA ASN A 112 20.02 21.62 5.66
C ASN A 112 19.21 22.23 4.52
N THR A 113 19.26 21.62 3.34
CA THR A 113 18.55 22.07 2.14
C THR A 113 17.88 20.92 1.43
N VAL A 114 16.85 21.25 0.64
CA VAL A 114 16.12 20.30 -0.20
C VAL A 114 17.04 19.59 -1.21
N ASP A 115 18.03 20.30 -1.74
CA ASP A 115 18.99 19.74 -2.70
C ASP A 115 19.95 18.74 -2.03
N GLU A 116 20.46 19.05 -0.83
CA GLU A 116 21.27 18.11 -0.04
C GLU A 116 20.48 16.85 0.34
N TYR A 117 19.21 17.01 0.74
CA TYR A 117 18.34 15.87 1.02
C TYR A 117 18.18 14.96 -0.20
N LYS A 118 17.94 15.55 -1.38
CA LYS A 118 17.83 14.78 -2.64
C LYS A 118 19.14 14.09 -3.01
N GLU A 119 20.29 14.73 -2.77
CA GLU A 119 21.60 14.13 -3.05
C GLU A 119 21.88 12.96 -2.10
N ASN A 120 21.67 13.15 -0.79
CA ASN A 120 21.84 12.10 0.22
C ASN A 120 20.90 10.92 -0.05
N LEU A 121 19.63 11.19 -0.38
CA LEU A 121 18.69 10.13 -0.73
C LEU A 121 19.13 9.36 -1.96
N ARG A 122 19.60 10.04 -3.02
CA ARG A 122 20.15 9.37 -4.22
C ARG A 122 21.35 8.51 -3.88
N LYS A 123 22.25 9.01 -3.03
CA LYS A 123 23.44 8.28 -2.62
C LYS A 123 23.07 7.03 -1.82
N ARG A 124 22.17 7.14 -0.83
CA ARG A 124 21.67 6.00 -0.04
C ARG A 124 20.99 4.95 -0.93
N LEU A 125 20.16 5.38 -1.87
CA LEU A 125 19.51 4.49 -2.84
C LEU A 125 20.53 3.81 -3.77
N ALA A 126 21.57 4.52 -4.21
CA ALA A 126 22.63 3.95 -5.02
C ALA A 126 23.46 2.92 -4.25
N GLU A 127 23.81 3.21 -2.98
CA GLU A 127 24.53 2.28 -2.10
C GLU A 127 23.69 1.04 -1.78
N GLN A 128 22.39 1.22 -1.52
CA GLN A 128 21.46 0.11 -1.32
C GLN A 128 21.37 -0.77 -2.57
N LYS A 129 21.17 -0.17 -3.75
CA LYS A 129 21.11 -0.91 -5.01
C LYS A 129 22.42 -1.61 -5.36
N ALA A 130 23.57 -1.02 -5.05
CA ALA A 130 24.87 -1.65 -5.24
C ALA A 130 25.02 -2.88 -4.32
N THR A 131 24.62 -2.75 -3.05
CA THR A 131 24.65 -3.84 -2.07
C THR A 131 23.69 -4.96 -2.47
N ASP A 132 22.47 -4.63 -2.89
CA ASP A 132 21.48 -5.60 -3.37
C ASP A 132 22.01 -6.36 -4.59
N ALA A 133 22.60 -5.66 -5.57
CA ALA A 133 23.18 -6.30 -6.75
C ALA A 133 24.33 -7.25 -6.39
N GLU A 134 25.22 -6.83 -5.47
CA GLU A 134 26.31 -7.68 -4.99
C GLU A 134 25.78 -8.91 -4.24
N ASN A 135 24.73 -8.76 -3.43
CA ASN A 135 24.10 -9.88 -2.73
C ASN A 135 23.43 -10.85 -3.70
N VAL A 136 22.72 -10.35 -4.71
CA VAL A 136 22.11 -11.21 -5.75
C VAL A 136 23.18 -11.99 -6.51
N GLU A 137 24.28 -11.35 -6.90
CA GLU A 137 25.39 -12.04 -7.59
C GLU A 137 26.01 -13.12 -6.70
N LYS A 138 26.24 -12.83 -5.41
CA LYS A 138 26.75 -13.80 -4.44
C LYS A 138 25.79 -14.95 -4.21
N GLU A 139 24.50 -14.68 -4.02
CA GLU A 139 23.47 -15.71 -3.84
C GLU A 139 23.36 -16.60 -5.07
N GLU A 140 23.38 -16.03 -6.28
CA GLU A 140 23.41 -16.81 -7.51
C GLU A 140 24.65 -17.71 -7.59
N ALA A 141 25.83 -17.19 -7.23
CA ALA A 141 27.07 -17.95 -7.25
C ALA A 141 27.04 -19.09 -6.22
N ILE A 142 26.56 -18.82 -5.00
CA ILE A 142 26.41 -19.83 -3.93
C ILE A 142 25.39 -20.89 -4.32
N THR A 143 24.25 -20.49 -4.88
CA THR A 143 23.20 -21.40 -5.34
C THR A 143 23.74 -22.32 -6.43
N LYS A 144 24.38 -21.75 -7.47
CA LYS A 144 25.03 -22.54 -8.54
C LYS A 144 26.11 -23.48 -8.00
N ALA A 145 26.90 -23.05 -7.00
CA ALA A 145 27.92 -23.91 -6.39
C ALA A 145 27.31 -25.06 -5.59
N THR A 146 26.21 -24.81 -4.88
CA THR A 146 25.51 -25.77 -4.03
C THR A 146 24.73 -26.79 -4.88
N ASP A 147 24.04 -26.35 -5.92
CA ASP A 147 23.29 -27.23 -6.83
C ASP A 147 24.19 -28.22 -7.58
N ASN A 148 25.41 -27.80 -7.91
CA ASN A 148 26.39 -28.67 -8.57
C ASN A 148 27.12 -29.62 -7.61
N THR A 149 26.90 -29.51 -6.30
CA THR A 149 27.72 -30.18 -5.29
C THR A 149 26.86 -30.87 -4.23
N THR A 150 26.76 -32.20 -4.29
CA THR A 150 26.12 -32.99 -3.23
C THR A 150 27.18 -33.41 -2.20
N ILE A 151 27.10 -32.88 -0.98
CA ILE A 151 27.97 -33.26 0.14
C ILE A 151 27.12 -33.95 1.20
N ASP A 152 27.59 -35.09 1.69
CA ASP A 152 27.00 -35.77 2.83
C ASP A 152 27.50 -35.09 4.12
N ILE A 153 26.62 -34.32 4.77
CA ILE A 153 26.94 -33.54 5.97
C ILE A 153 26.50 -34.35 7.21
N PRO A 154 27.41 -34.65 8.15
CA PRO A 154 27.04 -35.36 9.37
C PRO A 154 26.01 -34.61 10.22
N GLU A 155 25.02 -35.31 10.76
CA GLU A 155 23.96 -34.72 11.61
C GLU A 155 24.51 -33.94 12.81
N ALA A 156 25.64 -34.37 13.39
CA ALA A 156 26.27 -33.67 14.51
C ALA A 156 26.67 -32.22 14.16
N MET A 157 27.07 -31.95 12.91
CA MET A 157 27.39 -30.60 12.45
C MET A 157 26.13 -29.75 12.28
N VAL A 158 25.05 -30.34 11.76
CA VAL A 158 23.75 -29.65 11.62
C VAL A 158 23.18 -29.28 12.99
N ASN A 159 23.22 -30.20 13.96
CA ASN A 159 22.75 -29.94 15.32
C ASN A 159 23.54 -28.81 16.00
N THR A 160 24.87 -28.80 15.83
CA THR A 160 25.73 -27.73 16.39
C THR A 160 25.37 -26.36 15.83
N GLU A 161 25.09 -26.28 14.53
CA GLU A 161 24.69 -25.03 13.88
C GLU A 161 23.28 -24.60 14.30
N LEU A 162 22.37 -25.56 14.48
CA LEU A 162 21.01 -25.30 14.96
C LEU A 162 21.04 -24.71 16.39
N ASP A 163 21.83 -25.30 17.29
CA ASP A 163 22.01 -24.79 18.66
C ASP A 163 22.61 -23.37 18.67
N ARG A 164 23.54 -23.09 17.74
CA ARG A 164 24.11 -21.74 17.55
C ARG A 164 23.03 -20.74 17.13
N MET A 165 22.24 -21.06 16.10
CA MET A 165 21.16 -20.21 15.61
C MET A 165 20.11 -19.93 16.69
N VAL A 166 19.73 -20.94 17.47
CA VAL A 166 18.77 -20.80 18.59
C VAL A 166 19.34 -19.89 19.68
N SER A 167 20.62 -20.04 20.01
CA SER A 167 21.29 -19.18 21.00
C SER A 167 21.34 -17.72 20.55
N GLU A 168 21.69 -17.45 19.28
CA GLU A 168 21.70 -16.10 18.71
C GLU A 168 20.30 -15.47 18.64
N PHE A 169 19.29 -16.27 18.34
CA PHE A 169 17.89 -15.84 18.37
C PHE A 169 17.43 -15.49 19.79
N ALA A 170 17.75 -16.34 20.78
CA ALA A 170 17.44 -16.07 22.18
C ALA A 170 18.10 -14.79 22.70
N GLN A 171 19.37 -14.55 22.34
CA GLN A 171 20.07 -13.31 22.68
C GLN A 171 19.44 -12.07 22.05
N ARG A 172 18.99 -12.15 20.78
CA ARG A 172 18.27 -11.05 20.11
C ARG A 172 16.96 -10.71 20.81
N ILE A 173 16.18 -11.71 21.20
CA ILE A 173 14.93 -11.49 21.95
C ILE A 173 15.20 -10.84 23.31
N GLN A 174 16.21 -11.32 24.03
CA GLN A 174 16.57 -10.74 25.35
C GLN A 174 17.02 -9.28 25.27
N GLN A 175 17.59 -8.83 24.14
CA GLN A 175 17.98 -7.44 23.92
C GLN A 175 16.84 -6.53 23.47
N GLN A 176 15.74 -7.10 22.96
CA GLN A 176 14.55 -6.35 22.54
C GLN A 176 13.48 -6.23 23.65
N GLY A 177 13.65 -6.95 24.76
CA GLY A 177 12.76 -6.92 25.94
C GLY A 177 13.23 -5.99 27.05
#